data_AF-A0A353BUL0-F1
#
_entry.id   AF-A0A353BUL0-F1
#
_cell.length_a   1.000
_cell.length_b   1.000
_cell.length_c   1.000
_cell.angle_alpha   90.00
_cell.angle_beta   90.00
_cell.angle_gamma   90.00
#
_symmetry.space_group_name_H-M   'P 1'
#
loop_
_entity.id
_entity.type
_entity.pdbx_description
1 polymer ?
#
loop_
_entity_poly.entity_id
_entity_poly.type
_entity_poly.pdbx_seq_one_letter_code
_entity_poly.pdbx_strand_id
1 'polypeptide(L)'
;HVELEIHQNEAIFYGIWHYDKVCKDKHFLYNEGIEMLLQMCRCMASWGGWSPKKGDFGFYGVMGPDEFHMMVNHNCYTNYLGKKMFNYTLEVL
;
A
#
# COMPACT_ATOMS: atom_id res chain seq x y z
N HIS A 1 -0.02 -18.06 -6.83
CA HIS A 1 1.02 -17.73 -5.84
C HIS A 1 1.26 -16.23 -5.86
N VAL A 2 1.89 -15.70 -6.92
CA VAL A 2 2.24 -14.27 -7.06
C VAL A 2 1.04 -13.32 -6.96
N GLU A 3 -0.13 -13.71 -7.46
CA GLU A 3 -1.34 -12.87 -7.46
C GLU A 3 -1.89 -12.56 -6.06
N LEU A 4 -1.51 -13.33 -5.03
CA LEU A 4 -1.99 -13.14 -3.66
C LEU A 4 -1.09 -12.19 -2.86
N GLU A 5 0.19 -12.10 -3.22
CA GLU A 5 1.11 -11.12 -2.67
C GLU A 5 0.85 -9.81 -3.37
N ILE A 6 0.21 -8.86 -2.68
CA ILE A 6 -0.06 -7.52 -3.22
C ILE A 6 0.80 -6.43 -2.56
N HIS A 7 1.60 -6.82 -1.56
CA HIS A 7 2.41 -5.91 -0.75
C HIS A 7 3.68 -5.40 -1.49
N GLN A 8 3.86 -5.71 -2.78
CA GLN A 8 4.95 -5.13 -3.56
C GLN A 8 4.72 -3.63 -3.79
N ASN A 9 3.47 -3.21 -4.00
CA ASN A 9 3.10 -1.78 -4.04
C ASN A 9 3.49 -1.07 -2.74
N GLU A 10 3.26 -1.71 -1.61
CA GLU A 10 3.61 -1.19 -0.29
C GLU A 10 5.13 -1.08 -0.09
N ALA A 11 5.90 -2.04 -0.62
CA ALA A 11 7.35 -1.99 -0.58
C ALA A 11 7.92 -0.82 -1.40
N ILE A 12 7.37 -0.56 -2.60
CA ILE A 12 7.75 0.59 -3.43
C ILE A 12 7.38 1.90 -2.73
N PHE A 13 6.16 2.02 -2.20
CA PHE A 13 5.76 3.15 -1.36
C PHE A 13 6.75 3.38 -0.22
N TYR A 14 7.11 2.34 0.52
CA TYR A 14 8.03 2.48 1.64
C TYR A 14 9.40 2.97 1.19
N GLY A 15 9.88 2.53 0.02
CA GLY A 15 11.09 3.06 -0.61
C GLY A 15 11.01 4.56 -0.92
N ILE A 16 9.91 5.01 -1.54
CA ILE A 16 9.68 6.44 -1.82
C ILE A 16 9.62 7.25 -0.53
N TRP A 17 8.83 6.80 0.45
CA TRP A 17 8.70 7.44 1.75
C TRP A 17 10.05 7.54 2.46
N HIS A 18 10.81 6.45 2.50
CA HIS A 18 12.11 6.41 3.15
C HIS A 18 13.10 7.35 2.45
N TYR A 19 13.14 7.37 1.12
CA TYR A 19 13.95 8.30 0.33
C TYR A 19 13.59 9.76 0.62
N ASP A 20 12.31 10.14 0.61
CA ASP A 20 11.88 11.49 0.99
C ASP A 20 12.31 11.84 2.42
N LYS A 21 12.13 10.91 3.38
CA LYS A 21 12.47 11.20 4.78
C LYS A 21 13.97 11.33 5.01
N VAL A 22 14.82 10.60 4.29
CA VAL A 22 16.28 10.65 4.43
C VAL A 22 16.90 11.77 3.59
N CYS A 23 16.62 11.79 2.28
CA CYS A 23 17.27 12.68 1.33
C CYS A 23 16.62 14.07 1.24
N LYS A 24 15.35 14.21 1.66
CA LYS A 24 14.56 15.44 1.55
C LYS A 24 14.45 15.98 0.12
N ASP A 25 14.59 15.10 -0.88
CA ASP A 25 14.53 15.46 -2.29
C ASP A 25 13.09 15.67 -2.75
N LYS A 26 12.64 16.92 -2.60
CA LYS A 26 11.30 17.34 -3.02
C LYS A 26 11.13 17.38 -4.53
N HIS A 27 12.21 17.55 -5.28
CA HIS A 27 12.14 17.57 -6.74
C HIS A 27 11.70 16.21 -7.27
N PHE A 28 12.34 15.13 -6.81
CA PHE A 28 11.91 13.77 -7.12
C PHE A 28 10.48 13.50 -6.65
N LEU A 29 10.16 13.86 -5.40
CA LEU A 29 8.85 13.56 -4.82
C LEU A 29 7.72 14.16 -5.66
N TYR A 30 7.80 15.44 -6.02
CA TYR A 30 6.72 16.13 -6.72
C TYR A 30 6.64 15.82 -8.22
N ASN A 31 7.78 15.48 -8.86
CA ASN A 31 7.79 15.23 -10.31
C ASN A 31 7.56 13.76 -10.67
N GLU A 32 8.04 12.82 -9.84
CA GLU A 32 8.01 11.39 -10.15
C GLU A 32 7.26 10.61 -9.05
N GLY A 33 7.56 10.91 -7.78
CA GLY A 33 7.07 10.15 -6.63
C GLY A 33 5.55 10.19 -6.46
N ILE A 34 4.92 11.36 -6.62
CA ILE A 34 3.47 11.52 -6.44
C ILE A 34 2.68 10.71 -7.47
N GLU A 35 3.11 10.69 -8.74
CA GLU A 35 2.41 9.90 -9.75
C GLU A 35 2.45 8.41 -9.40
N MET A 36 3.63 7.89 -9.01
CA MET A 36 3.77 6.50 -8.56
C MET A 36 2.87 6.19 -7.37
N LEU A 37 2.87 7.06 -6.35
CA LEU A 37 2.03 6.92 -5.15
C LEU A 37 0.54 6.90 -5.50
N LEU A 38 0.09 7.80 -6.38
CA LEU A 38 -1.30 7.86 -6.83
C LEU A 38 -1.73 6.58 -7.56
N GLN A 39 -0.89 6.04 -8.45
CA GLN A 39 -1.21 4.81 -9.18
C GLN A 39 -1.26 3.60 -8.25
N MET A 40 -0.33 3.48 -7.29
CA MET A 40 -0.36 2.42 -6.28
C MET A 40 -1.60 2.56 -5.38
N CYS A 41 -1.95 3.76 -4.94
CA CYS A 41 -3.18 4.02 -4.20
C CYS A 41 -4.42 3.62 -5.01
N ARG A 42 -4.50 3.98 -6.30
CA ARG A 42 -5.61 3.59 -7.17
C ARG A 42 -5.73 2.07 -7.29
N CYS A 43 -4.61 1.38 -7.50
CA CYS A 43 -4.56 -0.08 -7.57
C CYS A 43 -5.05 -0.71 -6.26
N MET A 44 -4.46 -0.32 -5.12
CA MET A 44 -4.84 -0.86 -3.81
C MET A 44 -6.30 -0.53 -3.46
N ALA A 45 -6.80 0.65 -3.80
CA ALA A 45 -8.22 0.99 -3.57
C ALA A 45 -9.17 0.12 -4.40
N SER A 46 -8.75 -0.34 -5.59
CA SER A 46 -9.53 -1.26 -6.42
C SER A 46 -9.51 -2.70 -5.93
N TRP A 47 -8.45 -3.13 -5.23
CA TRP A 47 -8.31 -4.48 -4.68
C TRP A 47 -8.92 -4.66 -3.29
N GLY A 48 -8.87 -3.63 -2.45
CA GLY A 48 -9.50 -3.69 -1.14
C GLY A 48 -11.02 -3.56 -1.21
N GLY A 49 -11.69 -4.01 -0.16
CA GLY A 49 -13.15 -4.02 -0.09
C GLY A 49 -13.68 -3.54 1.25
N TRP A 50 -14.92 -3.05 1.24
CA TRP A 50 -15.66 -2.71 2.45
C TRP A 50 -16.39 -3.93 2.99
N SER A 51 -16.25 -4.18 4.29
CA SER A 51 -16.99 -5.22 4.99
C SER A 51 -18.47 -4.82 5.10
N PRO A 52 -19.41 -5.62 4.59
CA PRO A 52 -20.84 -5.34 4.75
C PRO A 52 -21.30 -5.51 6.21
N LYS A 53 -20.51 -6.22 7.04
CA LYS A 53 -20.85 -6.49 8.45
C LYS A 53 -20.27 -5.47 9.42
N LYS A 54 -19.02 -5.04 9.17
CA LYS A 54 -18.27 -4.17 10.09
C LYS A 54 -18.15 -2.73 9.60
N GLY A 55 -18.39 -2.48 8.31
CA GLY A 55 -18.20 -1.17 7.70
C GLY A 55 -16.73 -0.73 7.64
N ASP A 56 -15.78 -1.65 7.82
CA ASP A 56 -14.35 -1.38 7.69
C ASP A 56 -13.82 -1.75 6.31
N PHE A 57 -12.75 -1.08 5.88
CA PHE A 57 -12.04 -1.39 4.65
C PHE A 57 -10.85 -2.31 4.95
N GLY A 58 -10.59 -3.28 4.08
CA GLY A 58 -9.42 -4.14 4.19
C GLY A 58 -9.15 -4.96 2.94
N PHE A 59 -8.03 -5.69 2.96
CA PHE A 59 -7.65 -6.62 1.91
C PHE A 59 -8.05 -8.05 2.29
N TYR A 60 -8.62 -8.78 1.33
CA TYR A 60 -9.19 -10.11 1.51
C TYR A 60 -8.57 -11.08 0.52
N GLY A 61 -8.40 -12.34 0.94
CA GLY A 61 -7.81 -13.37 0.10
C GLY A 61 -6.39 -13.05 -0.33
N VAL A 62 -5.59 -12.47 0.56
CA VAL A 62 -4.20 -12.06 0.29
C VAL A 62 -3.20 -13.02 0.91
N MET A 63 -1.93 -12.81 0.60
CA MET A 63 -0.79 -13.40 1.26
C MET A 63 0.13 -12.27 1.75
N GLY A 64 0.55 -12.36 3.01
CA GLY A 64 1.54 -11.43 3.56
C GLY A 64 2.97 -11.87 3.25
N PRO A 65 3.97 -11.25 3.89
CA PRO A 65 5.37 -11.66 3.77
C PRO A 65 5.66 -13.11 4.23
N ASP A 66 4.78 -13.67 5.07
CA ASP A 66 4.80 -15.09 5.39
C ASP A 66 4.06 -15.89 4.30
N GLU A 67 4.84 -16.47 3.39
CA GLU A 67 4.35 -17.18 2.20
C GLU A 67 3.69 -18.53 2.51
N PHE A 68 3.78 -19.04 3.74
CA PHE A 68 3.12 -20.30 4.12
C PHE A 68 1.61 -20.14 4.31
N HIS A 69 1.12 -18.91 4.48
CA HIS A 69 -0.29 -18.61 4.77
C HIS A 69 -0.97 -17.83 3.63
N MET A 70 -1.63 -18.59 2.74
CA MET A 70 -2.38 -18.06 1.59
C MET A 70 -3.86 -17.79 1.90
N MET A 71 -4.50 -16.95 1.07
CA MET A 71 -5.94 -16.65 1.12
C MET A 71 -6.41 -16.10 2.49
N VAL A 72 -5.52 -15.40 3.20
CA VAL A 72 -5.83 -14.81 4.49
C VAL A 72 -6.55 -13.46 4.30
N ASN A 73 -7.41 -13.12 5.26
CA ASN A 73 -8.10 -11.84 5.28
C ASN A 73 -7.48 -10.93 6.32
N HIS A 74 -7.41 -9.64 6.02
CA HIS A 74 -6.89 -8.62 6.93
C HIS A 74 -5.46 -8.92 7.42
N ASN A 75 -4.57 -9.33 6.51
CA ASN A 75 -3.16 -9.47 6.86
C ASN A 75 -2.66 -8.14 7.46
N CYS A 76 -2.04 -8.20 8.65
CA CYS A 76 -1.64 -7.01 9.40
C CYS A 76 -0.65 -6.15 8.62
N TYR A 77 0.36 -6.78 8.01
CA TYR A 77 1.40 -6.09 7.25
C TYR A 77 0.79 -5.33 6.07
N THR A 78 0.01 -6.04 5.25
CA THR A 78 -0.66 -5.49 4.06
C THR A 78 -1.62 -4.34 4.43
N ASN A 79 -2.52 -4.56 5.38
CA ASN A 79 -3.47 -3.51 5.78
C ASN A 79 -2.76 -2.29 6.39
N TYR A 80 -1.72 -2.51 7.21
CA TYR A 80 -1.02 -1.43 7.89
C TYR A 80 -0.24 -0.56 6.90
N LEU A 81 0.55 -1.18 6.02
CA LEU A 81 1.32 -0.43 5.04
C LEU A 81 0.43 0.19 3.96
N GLY A 82 -0.63 -0.49 3.52
CA GLY A 82 -1.63 0.10 2.63
C GLY A 82 -2.24 1.37 3.23
N LYS A 83 -2.59 1.36 4.52
CA LYS A 83 -3.06 2.57 5.22
C LYS A 83 -1.99 3.67 5.29
N LYS A 84 -0.72 3.31 5.58
CA LYS A 84 0.39 4.27 5.61
C LYS A 84 0.63 4.89 4.24
N MET A 85 0.53 4.10 3.17
CA MET A 85 0.62 4.57 1.80
C MET A 85 -0.48 5.59 1.50
N PHE A 86 -1.76 5.26 1.72
CA PHE A 86 -2.86 6.20 1.51
C PHE A 86 -2.67 7.51 2.28
N ASN A 87 -2.32 7.43 3.56
CA ASN A 87 -2.14 8.61 4.40
C ASN A 87 -0.97 9.48 3.94
N TYR A 88 0.16 8.87 3.58
CA TYR A 88 1.32 9.63 3.12
C TYR A 88 1.06 10.27 1.76
N THR A 89 0.42 9.56 0.82
CA THR A 89 0.01 10.13 -0.46
C THR A 89 -0.87 11.35 -0.24
N LEU A 90 -1.83 11.31 0.70
CA LEU A 90 -2.65 12.47 1.06
C LEU A 90 -1.88 13.60 1.74
N GLU A 91 -0.80 13.30 2.48
CA GLU A 91 0.05 14.31 3.14
C GLU A 91 0.88 15.11 2.13
N VAL A 92 1.25 14.50 1.01
CA VAL A 92 2.17 15.09 0.02
C VAL A 92 1.50 15.59 -1.26
N LEU A 93 0.22 15.29 -1.46
CA LEU A 93 -0.64 15.91 -2.48
C LEU A 93 -0.85 17.40 -2.19
#